data_AF-A0A0M2P0S8-F1
#
_entry.id   AF-A0A0M2P0S8-F1
#
_cell.length_a   1.000
_cell.length_b   1.000
_cell.length_c   1.000
_cell.angle_alpha   90.00
_cell.angle_beta   90.00
_cell.angle_gamma   90.00
#
_symmetry.space_group_name_H-M   'P 1'
#
loop_
_entity.id
_entity.type
_entity.pdbx_description
1 polymer ?
#
loop_
_entity_poly.entity_id
_entity_poly.type
_entity_poly.pdbx_seq_one_letter_code
_entity_poly.pdbx_strand_id
1 'polypeptide(L)'
;MNFTERIKELRNNIDSTSFDFRFEQLFNEEEWLGLSLNQRQQYEREFRKYVTQSNVLRISYASQDHIRMRMYNSIYNYNEIKHNFKSYV
;
A
#
# COMPACT_ATOMS: atom_id res chain seq x y z
N MET A 1 -0.71 -11.23 -8.14
CA MET A 1 -1.61 -10.06 -8.15
C MET A 1 -0.85 -8.86 -8.69
N ASN A 2 -1.45 -8.01 -9.55
CA ASN A 2 -0.77 -6.82 -10.06
C ASN A 2 -1.06 -5.60 -9.17
N PHE A 3 -0.18 -5.35 -8.19
CA PHE A 3 -0.36 -4.27 -7.23
C PHE A 3 -0.22 -2.88 -7.85
N THR A 4 0.55 -2.75 -8.94
CA THR A 4 0.74 -1.47 -9.64
C THR A 4 -0.57 -0.95 -10.23
N GLU A 5 -1.36 -1.84 -10.86
CA GLU A 5 -2.66 -1.50 -11.44
C GLU A 5 -3.67 -1.11 -10.36
N ARG A 6 -3.78 -1.90 -9.28
CA ARG A 6 -4.69 -1.61 -8.15
C ARG A 6 -4.37 -0.29 -7.47
N ILE A 7 -3.09 0.07 -7.33
CA ILE A 7 -2.69 1.36 -6.76
C ILE A 7 -3.02 2.51 -7.72
N LYS A 8 -2.88 2.29 -9.04
CA LYS A 8 -3.25 3.30 -10.04
C LYS A 8 -4.76 3.56 -10.03
N GLU A 9 -5.58 2.51 -9.91
CA GLU A 9 -7.03 2.64 -9.74
C GLU A 9 -7.36 3.38 -8.44
N LEU A 10 -6.71 3.03 -7.32
CA LEU A 10 -6.90 3.73 -6.05
C LEU A 10 -6.50 5.21 -6.15
N ARG A 11 -5.39 5.53 -6.85
CA ARG A 11 -4.95 6.90 -7.13
C ARG A 11 -5.95 7.65 -8.01
N ASN A 12 -6.56 7.01 -9.00
CA ASN A 12 -7.58 7.66 -9.83
C ASN A 12 -8.85 7.98 -9.03
N ASN A 13 -9.16 7.19 -8.01
CA ASN A 13 -10.29 7.43 -7.11
C ASN A 13 -10.01 8.49 -6.03
N ILE A 14 -8.75 8.84 -5.81
CA ILE A 14 -8.32 9.81 -4.80
C ILE A 14 -7.71 11.01 -5.52
N ASP A 15 -8.30 12.20 -5.41
CA ASP A 15 -7.82 13.42 -6.10
C ASP A 15 -6.46 13.97 -5.60
N SER A 16 -5.74 13.25 -4.74
CA SER A 16 -4.47 13.68 -4.14
C SER A 16 -3.25 12.87 -4.61
N THR A 17 -2.16 13.58 -4.96
CA THR A 17 -0.83 13.02 -5.27
C THR A 17 -0.12 12.41 -4.03
N SER A 18 -0.54 12.88 -2.85
CA SER A 18 -0.25 12.49 -1.47
C SER A 18 -1.37 11.72 -0.75
N PHE A 19 -1.34 10.40 -0.50
CA PHE A 19 -2.40 9.82 0.36
C PHE A 19 -1.97 8.62 1.18
N ASP A 20 -2.67 8.42 2.29
CA ASP A 20 -2.59 7.24 3.15
C ASP A 20 -3.73 6.28 2.83
N PHE A 21 -3.45 4.98 2.80
CA PHE A 21 -4.45 3.95 2.54
C PHE A 21 -4.14 2.65 3.28
N ARG A 22 -5.17 1.83 3.50
CA ARG A 22 -5.05 0.47 4.03
C ARG A 22 -4.99 -0.55 2.89
N PHE A 23 -4.38 -1.70 3.16
CA PHE A 23 -4.26 -2.78 2.16
C PHE A 23 -5.62 -3.24 1.60
N GLU A 24 -6.65 -3.28 2.43
CA GLU A 24 -8.02 -3.65 2.02
C GLU A 24 -8.61 -2.72 0.95
N GLN A 25 -8.20 -1.45 0.91
CA GLN A 25 -8.71 -0.47 -0.05
C GLN A 25 -8.20 -0.71 -1.48
N LEU A 26 -7.28 -1.66 -1.68
CA LEU A 26 -6.87 -2.14 -3.00
C LEU A 26 -7.86 -3.12 -3.62
N PHE A 27 -8.85 -3.58 -2.86
CA PHE A 27 -9.83 -4.58 -3.25
C PHE A 27 -11.23 -3.97 -3.21
N ASN A 28 -12.11 -4.47 -4.08
CA ASN A 28 -13.53 -4.18 -3.94
C ASN A 28 -14.11 -4.93 -2.73
N GLU A 29 -15.23 -4.46 -2.19
CA GLU A 29 -15.83 -5.03 -0.98
C GLU A 29 -16.16 -6.53 -1.14
N GLU A 30 -16.75 -6.91 -2.28
CA GLU A 30 -17.06 -8.31 -2.61
C GLU A 30 -15.80 -9.17 -2.76
N GLU A 31 -14.76 -8.64 -3.42
CA GLU A 31 -13.48 -9.33 -3.57
C GLU A 31 -12.82 -9.54 -2.20
N TRP A 32 -12.82 -8.52 -1.36
CA TRP A 32 -12.24 -8.58 -0.03
C TRP A 32 -12.94 -9.61 0.85
N LEU A 33 -14.28 -9.60 0.87
CA LEU A 33 -15.09 -10.56 1.61
C LEU A 33 -14.89 -12.00 1.12
N GLY A 34 -14.67 -12.19 -0.19
CA GLY A 34 -14.38 -13.49 -0.78
C GLY A 34 -12.99 -14.06 -0.44
N LEU A 35 -12.05 -13.24 0.02
CA LEU A 35 -10.71 -13.69 0.40
C LEU A 35 -10.69 -14.33 1.78
N SER A 36 -10.17 -15.55 1.87
CA SER A 36 -9.87 -16.20 3.14
C SER A 36 -8.76 -15.47 3.90
N LEU A 37 -8.74 -15.62 5.23
CA LEU A 37 -7.69 -15.06 6.10
C LEU A 37 -6.27 -15.41 5.63
N ASN A 38 -6.06 -16.64 5.16
CA ASN A 38 -4.75 -17.09 4.67
C ASN A 38 -4.34 -16.40 3.36
N GLN A 39 -5.28 -16.20 2.44
CA GLN A 39 -5.02 -15.47 1.20
C GLN A 39 -4.73 -13.99 1.48
N ARG A 40 -5.49 -13.36 2.38
CA ARG A 40 -5.23 -11.97 2.81
C ARG A 40 -3.82 -11.82 3.38
N GLN A 41 -3.39 -12.74 4.25
CA GLN A 41 -2.01 -12.75 4.78
C GLN A 41 -0.95 -12.91 3.69
N GLN A 42 -1.17 -13.82 2.75
CA GLN A 42 -0.22 -14.06 1.67
C GLN A 42 -0.09 -12.81 0.79
N TYR A 43 -1.20 -12.23 0.37
CA TYR A 43 -1.19 -11.04 -0.48
C TYR A 43 -0.61 -9.83 0.24
N GLU A 44 -0.91 -9.63 1.53
CA GLU A 44 -0.31 -8.55 2.29
C GLU A 44 1.21 -8.74 2.43
N ARG A 45 1.69 -9.97 2.61
CA ARG A 45 3.13 -10.26 2.64
C ARG A 45 3.80 -9.97 1.29
N GLU A 46 3.17 -10.34 0.19
CA GLU A 46 3.65 -10.02 -1.16
C GLU A 46 3.66 -8.51 -1.41
N PHE A 47 2.60 -7.83 -0.97
CA PHE A 47 2.48 -6.38 -1.08
C PHE A 47 3.56 -5.65 -0.28
N ARG A 48 3.89 -6.10 0.94
CA ARG A 48 4.99 -5.52 1.73
C ARG A 48 6.34 -5.64 1.02
N LYS A 49 6.61 -6.76 0.33
CA LYS A 49 7.83 -6.91 -0.49
C LYS A 49 7.82 -5.90 -1.65
N TYR A 50 6.69 -5.75 -2.32
CA TYR A 50 6.50 -4.77 -3.39
C TYR A 50 6.70 -3.32 -2.90
N VAL A 51 6.13 -2.95 -1.75
CA VAL A 51 6.31 -1.63 -1.14
C VAL A 51 7.78 -1.36 -0.80
N THR A 52 8.50 -2.35 -0.28
CA THR A 52 9.94 -2.21 0.03
C THR A 52 10.78 -1.94 -1.22
N GLN A 53 10.34 -2.43 -2.38
CA GLN A 53 11.01 -2.24 -3.67
C GLN A 53 10.54 -0.99 -4.43
N SER A 54 9.48 -0.32 -3.95
CA SER A 54 8.87 0.83 -4.62
C SER A 54 9.44 2.15 -4.10
N ASN A 55 9.68 3.09 -5.01
CA ASN A 55 10.16 4.43 -4.65
C ASN A 55 9.02 5.38 -4.24
N VAL A 56 7.79 5.06 -4.63
CA VAL A 56 6.59 5.90 -4.42
C VAL A 56 5.74 5.45 -3.24
N LEU A 57 5.91 4.21 -2.78
CA LEU A 57 5.18 3.67 -1.64
C LEU A 57 6.08 3.57 -0.43
N ARG A 58 5.54 3.89 0.74
CA ARG A 58 6.21 3.66 2.02
C ARG A 58 5.21 3.17 3.05
N ILE A 59 5.72 2.49 4.05
CA ILE A 59 4.96 2.22 5.27
C ILE A 59 4.99 3.51 6.10
N SER A 60 3.83 4.00 6.53
CA SER A 60 3.76 5.19 7.39
C SER A 60 4.40 4.90 8.75
N TYR A 61 5.08 5.89 9.34
CA TYR A 61 5.79 5.73 10.61
C TYR A 61 4.87 5.19 11.73
N ALA A 62 3.62 5.65 11.79
CA ALA A 62 2.60 5.18 12.72
C ALA A 62 2.28 3.67 12.60
N SER A 63 2.54 3.06 11.45
CA SER A 63 2.33 1.63 11.19
C SER A 63 3.60 0.79 11.30
N GLN A 64 4.76 1.43 11.44
CA GLN A 64 6.06 0.75 11.48
C GLN A 64 6.22 -0.10 12.75
N ASP A 65 5.67 0.36 13.89
CA ASP A 65 5.59 -0.44 15.12
C ASP A 65 4.49 -1.52 15.06
N HIS A 66 3.35 -1.25 14.42
CA HIS A 66 2.26 -2.22 14.27
C HIS A 66 2.62 -3.40 13.35
N ILE A 67 3.48 -3.18 12.35
CA ILE A 67 3.95 -4.24 11.44
C ILE A 67 4.88 -5.23 12.15
N ARG A 68 5.69 -4.77 13.12
CA ARG A 68 6.49 -5.67 13.97
C ARG A 68 5.60 -6.61 14.77
N MET A 69 4.41 -6.16 15.17
CA MET A 69 3.42 -6.95 15.92
C MET A 69 2.46 -7.78 15.04
N ARG A 70 2.67 -7.84 13.71
CA ARG A 70 1.82 -8.57 12.75
C ARG A 70 0.33 -8.19 12.80
N MET A 71 -0.01 -6.95 13.19
CA MET A 71 -1.43 -6.54 13.24
C MET A 71 -1.96 -6.17 11.85
N TYR A 72 -3.15 -6.69 11.54
CA TYR A 72 -3.96 -6.31 10.39
C TYR A 72 -4.54 -4.92 10.63
N ASN A 73 -3.80 -3.88 10.20
CA ASN A 73 -4.27 -2.51 9.99
C ASN A 73 -3.07 -1.62 9.64
N SER A 74 -2.19 -2.10 8.77
CA SER A 74 -1.05 -1.30 8.34
C SER A 74 -1.54 -0.21 7.39
N ILE A 75 -1.19 1.03 7.71
CA ILE A 75 -1.38 2.20 6.84
C ILE A 75 -0.13 2.35 5.98
N TYR A 76 -0.37 2.42 4.67
CA TYR A 76 0.63 2.65 3.65
C TYR A 76 0.46 4.07 3.12
N ASN A 77 1.57 4.74 2.89
CA ASN A 77 1.62 6.06 2.27
C ASN A 77 2.01 5.91 0.79
N TYR A 78 1.18 6.45 -0.08
CA TYR A 78 1.50 6.69 -1.48
C TYR A 78 1.96 8.13 -1.67
N ASN A 79 3.09 8.31 -2.35
CA ASN A 79 3.60 9.62 -2.70
C ASN A 79 4.25 9.63 -4.08
N GLU A 80 3.56 10.27 -5.02
CA GLU A 80 3.98 10.44 -6.40
C GLU A 80 5.11 11.50 -6.55
N ILE A 81 5.15 12.48 -5.63
CA ILE A 81 6.04 13.66 -5.68
C ILE A 81 7.48 13.34 -5.27
N LYS A 82 7.80 12.10 -4.85
CA LYS A 82 9.19 11.69 -4.57
C LYS A 82 10.06 11.51 -5.82
N HIS A 83 9.71 12.14 -6.95
CA HIS A 83 10.70 12.52 -7.96
C HIS A 83 11.68 13.55 -7.36
N ASN A 84 12.69 13.03 -6.67
CA ASN A 84 14.02 13.60 -6.56
C ASN A 84 14.15 15.08 -6.15
N PHE A 85 13.99 15.39 -4.86
CA PHE A 85 14.71 16.53 -4.27
C PHE A 85 16.24 16.31 -4.21
N LYS A 86 16.75 15.14 -4.63
CA LYS A 86 18.18 14.82 -4.76
C LYS A 86 18.71 14.82 -6.21
N SER A 87 17.89 15.09 -7.23
CA SER A 87 18.38 15.20 -8.63
C SER A 87 18.77 16.63 -9.02
N TYR A 88 18.75 17.56 -8.06
CA TYR A 88 19.29 18.90 -8.19
C TYR A 88 20.46 19.09 -7.20
N VAL A 89 21.55 18.33 -7.38
CA VAL A 89 22.89 18.69 -6.91
C VAL A 89 23.90 18.20 -7.95
#